data_AF-A0A950TPA3-F1
#
_entry.id   AF-A0A950TPA3-F1
#
_cell.length_a   1.000
_cell.length_b   1.000
_cell.length_c   1.000
_cell.angle_alpha   90.00
_cell.angle_beta   90.00
_cell.angle_gamma   90.00
#
_symmetry.space_group_name_H-M   'P 1'
#
loop_
_entity.id
_entity.type
_entity.pdbx_description
1 polymer ?
#
loop_
_entity_poly.entity_id
_entity_poly.type
_entity_poly.pdbx_seq_one_letter_code
_entity_poly.pdbx_strand_id
1 'polypeptide(L)'
;MKAGSRAFRLKLIHTIFAVERDLIVGGQAVMEGVMMRTPSAYAIACRRADGSIVSTAESLPKWSDKYKWLAWPVLRGGATLIQSMGLGVKALNF
;
A
#
# COMPACT_ATOMS: atom_id res chain seq x y z
N MET A 1 -14.44 -28.77 40.40
CA MET A 1 -14.79 -27.91 39.24
C MET A 1 -13.81 -26.73 39.14
N LYS A 2 -12.68 -26.84 38.41
CA LYS A 2 -11.64 -25.77 38.34
C LYS A 2 -11.03 -25.60 36.94
N ALA A 3 -11.84 -25.77 35.89
CA ALA A 3 -11.39 -25.72 34.49
C ALA A 3 -11.85 -24.46 33.71
N GLY A 4 -12.81 -23.68 34.23
CA GLY A 4 -13.43 -22.57 33.48
C GLY A 4 -12.66 -21.23 33.47
N SER A 5 -11.67 -21.03 34.35
CA SER A 5 -11.03 -19.71 34.54
C SER A 5 -9.82 -19.45 33.63
N ARG A 6 -9.15 -20.50 33.11
CA ARG A 6 -7.97 -20.33 32.23
C ARG A 6 -8.34 -19.97 30.78
N ALA A 7 -9.50 -20.43 30.30
CA ALA A 7 -9.95 -20.18 28.93
C ALA A 7 -10.27 -18.69 28.67
N PHE A 8 -10.77 -17.98 29.68
CA PHE A 8 -11.12 -16.56 29.58
C PHE A 8 -9.88 -15.65 29.49
N ARG A 9 -8.83 -15.96 30.27
CA ARG A 9 -7.55 -15.24 30.22
C ARG A 9 -6.81 -15.45 28.89
N LEU A 10 -6.95 -16.63 28.28
CA LEU A 10 -6.28 -16.95 27.01
C LEU A 10 -6.93 -16.22 25.82
N LYS A 11 -8.27 -16.11 25.79
CA LYS A 11 -9.00 -15.34 24.76
C LYS A 11 -8.63 -13.86 24.77
N LEU A 12 -8.42 -13.29 25.96
CA LEU A 12 -8.07 -11.87 26.12
C LEU A 12 -6.67 -11.52 25.59
N ILE A 13 -5.70 -12.45 25.70
CA ILE A 13 -4.34 -12.24 25.18
C ILE A 13 -4.33 -12.27 23.65
N HIS A 14 -5.14 -13.14 23.01
CA HIS A 14 -5.28 -13.16 21.55
C HIS A 14 -5.96 -11.90 21.00
N THR A 15 -7.00 -11.37 21.66
CA THR A 15 -7.68 -10.13 21.21
C THR A 15 -6.77 -8.90 21.28
N ILE A 16 -5.83 -8.85 22.23
CA ILE A 16 -4.89 -7.73 22.36
C ILE A 16 -3.76 -7.79 21.31
N PHE A 17 -3.38 -8.99 20.87
CA PHE A 17 -2.28 -9.17 19.89
C PHE A 17 -2.73 -9.26 18.43
N ALA A 18 -3.98 -9.63 18.15
CA ALA A 18 -4.47 -9.87 16.79
C ALA A 18 -5.37 -8.76 16.24
N VAL A 19 -4.90 -7.51 16.26
CA VAL A 19 -5.36 -6.53 15.25
C VAL A 19 -4.54 -6.81 13.99
N GLU A 20 -4.84 -7.93 13.35
CA GLU A 20 -4.37 -8.22 12.00
C GLU A 20 -5.05 -7.19 11.10
N ARG A 21 -4.35 -6.10 10.78
CA ARG A 21 -4.87 -5.14 9.81
C ARG A 21 -4.67 -5.75 8.43
N ASP A 22 -5.78 -6.05 7.76
CA ASP A 22 -5.77 -6.38 6.34
C ASP A 22 -5.06 -5.24 5.58
N LEU A 23 -3.83 -5.49 5.18
CA LEU A 23 -3.05 -4.55 4.38
C LEU A 23 -3.59 -4.63 2.95
N ILE A 24 -4.33 -3.61 2.54
CA ILE A 24 -4.81 -3.49 1.16
C ILE A 24 -3.60 -3.22 0.27
N VAL A 25 -3.03 -4.27 -0.32
CA VAL A 25 -1.94 -4.18 -1.29
C VAL A 25 -2.54 -4.32 -2.69
N GLY A 26 -2.26 -3.32 -3.52
CA GLY A 26 -2.60 -3.33 -4.95
C GLY A 26 -1.33 -3.32 -5.79
N GLY A 27 -1.50 -3.48 -7.10
CA GLY A 27 -0.39 -3.45 -8.04
C GLY A 27 -0.72 -2.79 -9.36
N GLN A 28 0.32 -2.39 -10.08
CA GLN A 28 0.25 -1.99 -11.48
C GLN A 28 1.37 -2.69 -12.26
N ALA A 29 1.08 -3.08 -13.49
CA ALA A 29 2.11 -3.51 -14.42
C ALA A 29 2.90 -2.29 -14.93
N VAL A 30 4.23 -2.42 -14.96
CA VAL A 30 5.15 -1.44 -15.54
C VAL A 30 5.99 -2.13 -16.61
N MET A 31 6.57 -1.39 -17.55
CA MET A 31 7.36 -1.97 -18.64
C MET A 31 8.55 -2.75 -18.06
N GLU A 32 8.62 -4.05 -18.36
CA GLU A 32 9.65 -4.98 -17.89
C GLU A 32 9.79 -5.06 -16.36
N GLY A 33 8.66 -4.91 -15.63
CA GLY A 33 8.67 -4.89 -14.18
C GLY A 33 7.31 -4.97 -13.50
N VAL A 34 7.33 -4.80 -12.17
CA VAL A 34 6.13 -4.79 -11.31
C VAL A 34 6.16 -3.59 -10.37
N MET A 35 4.98 -3.00 -10.15
CA MET A 35 4.76 -2.01 -9.10
C MET A 35 3.77 -2.55 -8.07
N MET A 36 4.15 -2.54 -6.79
CA MET A 36 3.28 -2.82 -5.64
C MET A 36 2.99 -1.53 -4.88
N ARG A 37 1.75 -1.38 -4.41
CA ARG A 37 1.29 -0.20 -3.68
C ARG A 37 0.48 -0.61 -2.46
N THR A 38 0.83 -0.01 -1.32
CA THR A 38 0.08 -0.04 -0.07
C THR A 38 -0.55 1.34 0.19
N PRO A 39 -1.43 1.49 1.19
CA PRO A 39 -2.02 2.79 1.50
C PRO A 39 -1.01 3.85 1.98
N SER A 40 0.21 3.45 2.35
CA SER A 40 1.25 4.32 2.91
C SER A 40 2.56 4.33 2.13
N ALA A 41 2.78 3.39 1.20
CA ALA A 41 4.04 3.26 0.48
C ALA A 41 3.83 2.58 -0.87
N TYR A 42 4.79 2.76 -1.78
CA TYR A 42 4.85 2.00 -3.03
C TYR A 42 6.27 1.50 -3.27
N ALA A 43 6.37 0.42 -4.03
CA ALA A 43 7.63 -0.14 -4.48
C ALA A 43 7.53 -0.51 -5.97
N ILE A 44 8.57 -0.19 -6.73
CA ILE A 44 8.69 -0.52 -8.16
C ILE A 44 9.97 -1.32 -8.34
N ALA A 45 9.90 -2.38 -9.12
CA ALA A 45 11.06 -3.11 -9.61
C ALA A 45 10.94 -3.28 -11.12
N CYS A 46 11.91 -2.79 -11.88
CA CYS A 46 11.94 -2.88 -13.34
C CYS A 46 13.34 -3.21 -13.86
N ARG A 47 13.39 -3.91 -15.00
CA ARG A 47 14.63 -4.22 -15.69
C ARG A 47 14.96 -3.10 -16.69
N ARG A 48 16.15 -2.53 -16.58
CA ARG A 48 16.69 -1.56 -17.53
C ARG A 48 17.12 -2.23 -18.83
N ALA A 49 17.26 -1.42 -19.89
CA ALA A 49 17.77 -1.86 -21.18
C ALA A 49 19.21 -2.42 -21.10
N ASP A 50 20.00 -1.99 -20.11
CA ASP A 50 21.35 -2.51 -19.83
C ASP A 50 21.35 -3.88 -19.13
N GLY A 51 20.17 -4.41 -18.80
CA GLY A 51 19.98 -5.68 -18.13
C GLY A 51 20.04 -5.62 -16.60
N SER A 52 20.33 -4.45 -16.01
CA SER A 52 20.30 -4.26 -14.56
C SER A 52 18.87 -4.16 -14.03
N ILE A 53 18.68 -4.49 -12.75
CA ILE A 53 17.39 -4.36 -12.05
C ILE A 53 17.43 -3.11 -11.19
N VAL A 54 16.50 -2.19 -11.43
CA VAL A 54 16.29 -1.02 -10.58
C VAL A 54 15.11 -1.30 -9.67
N SER A 55 15.30 -1.05 -8.38
CA SER A 55 14.21 -1.07 -7.41
C SER A 55 14.14 0.27 -6.68
N THR A 56 12.93 0.77 -6.46
CA THR A 56 12.68 2.02 -5.73
C THR A 56 11.51 1.80 -4.80
N ALA A 57 11.66 2.19 -3.55
CA ALA A 57 10.59 2.19 -2.55
C ALA A 57 10.48 3.60 -1.95
N GLU A 58 9.29 4.18 -2.01
CA GLU A 58 9.03 5.52 -1.49
C GLU A 58 7.73 5.50 -0.68
N SER A 59 7.70 6.32 0.38
CA SER A 59 6.49 6.51 1.19
C SER A 59 5.51 7.37 0.40
N LEU A 60 4.26 6.91 0.31
CA LEU A 60 3.20 7.58 -0.43
C LEU A 60 2.39 8.40 0.60
N PRO A 61 2.57 9.73 0.69
CA PRO A 61 1.77 10.53 1.60
C PRO A 61 0.29 10.41 1.21
N LYS A 62 -0.60 10.30 2.20
CA LYS A 62 -2.05 10.27 1.96
C LYS A 62 -2.55 11.67 1.67
N TRP A 63 -2.74 12.00 0.40
CA TRP A 63 -3.30 13.30 0.00
C TRP A 63 -4.75 13.47 0.50
N SER A 64 -5.47 12.36 0.70
CA SER A 64 -6.83 12.37 1.29
C SER A 64 -6.88 12.90 2.72
N ASP A 65 -5.81 12.72 3.50
CA ASP A 65 -5.76 13.19 4.89
C ASP A 65 -5.47 14.69 4.96
N LYS A 66 -4.86 15.26 3.91
CA LYS A 66 -4.47 16.68 3.85
C LYS A 66 -5.59 17.59 3.33
N TYR A 67 -6.48 17.07 2.48
CA TYR A 67 -7.48 17.88 1.77
C TYR A 67 -8.86 17.20 1.75
N LYS A 68 -9.76 17.61 2.67
CA LYS A 68 -11.12 17.05 2.82
C LYS A 68 -12.00 17.15 1.56
N TRP A 69 -11.74 18.12 0.68
CA TRP A 69 -12.45 18.30 -0.60
C TRP A 69 -12.05 17.27 -1.67
N LEU A 70 -10.88 16.63 -1.52
CA LEU A 70 -10.43 15.52 -2.37
C LEU A 70 -11.18 14.20 -2.10
N ALA A 71 -12.12 14.19 -1.15
CA ALA A 71 -12.98 13.04 -0.86
C ALA A 71 -14.17 12.91 -1.83
N TRP A 72 -14.48 13.94 -2.62
CA TRP A 72 -15.54 13.85 -3.62
C TRP A 72 -15.18 12.85 -4.72
N PRO A 73 -16.09 11.98 -5.16
CA PRO A 73 -15.77 10.81 -5.98
C PRO A 73 -15.04 11.16 -7.29
N VAL A 74 -15.42 12.27 -7.94
CA VAL A 74 -14.76 12.75 -9.17
C VAL A 74 -13.36 13.27 -8.89
N LEU A 75 -13.18 14.11 -7.87
CA LEU A 75 -11.89 14.69 -7.50
C LEU A 75 -10.92 13.65 -6.94
N ARG A 76 -11.45 12.71 -6.14
CA ARG A 76 -10.72 11.55 -5.62
C ARG A 76 -10.19 10.70 -6.77
N GLY A 77 -11.03 10.40 -7.76
CA GLY A 77 -10.65 9.64 -8.95
C GLY A 77 -9.55 10.35 -9.74
N GLY A 78 -9.74 11.64 -10.05
CA GLY A 78 -8.76 12.44 -10.77
C GLY A 78 -7.41 12.54 -10.06
N ALA A 79 -7.41 12.80 -8.74
CA ALA A 79 -6.18 12.83 -7.94
C ALA A 79 -5.45 11.48 -7.93
N THR A 80 -6.20 10.37 -7.82
CA THR A 80 -5.63 9.02 -7.85
C THR A 80 -5.04 8.68 -9.22
N LEU A 81 -5.70 9.12 -10.30
CA LEU A 81 -5.23 8.94 -11.67
C LEU A 81 -3.93 9.72 -11.92
N ILE A 82 -3.89 11.01 -11.56
CA ILE A 82 -2.70 11.86 -11.70
C ILE A 82 -1.53 11.25 -10.92
N GLN A 83 -1.78 10.78 -9.69
CA GLN A 83 -0.76 10.13 -8.88
C GLN A 83 -0.23 8.85 -9.55
N SER A 84 -1.12 8.00 -10.08
CA SER A 84 -0.73 6.75 -10.74
C SER A 84 0.01 7.00 -12.05
N MET A 85 -0.41 8.01 -12.84
CA MET A 85 0.32 8.46 -14.03
C MET A 85 1.70 9.00 -13.69
N GLY A 86 1.83 9.85 -12.67
CA GLY A 86 3.13 10.38 -12.24
C GLY A 86 4.09 9.27 -11.81
N LEU A 87 3.59 8.26 -11.10
CA LEU A 87 4.35 7.06 -10.74
C LEU A 87 4.74 6.23 -11.97
N GLY A 88 3.82 6.05 -12.93
CA GLY A 88 4.10 5.37 -14.19
C GLY A 88 5.16 6.07 -15.05
N VAL A 89 5.12 7.41 -15.11
CA VAL A 89 6.13 8.21 -15.82
C VAL A 89 7.49 8.16 -15.11
N LYS A 90 7.53 8.16 -13.76
CA LYS A 90 8.76 7.88 -13.02
C LYS A 90 9.31 6.49 -13.38
N ALA A 91 8.44 5.47 -13.46
CA ALA A 91 8.83 4.11 -13.81
C ALA A 91 9.46 4.01 -15.21
N LEU A 92 8.98 4.79 -16.18
CA LEU A 92 9.53 4.86 -17.54
C LEU A 92 10.87 5.60 -17.64
N ASN A 93 11.18 6.47 -16.67
CA ASN A 93 12.44 7.23 -16.65
C ASN A 93 13.56 6.49 -15.89
N PHE A 94 13.33 5.27 -15.41
CA PHE A 94 14.37 4.44 -14.84
C PHE A 94 15.15 3.70 -15.92
#